data_AF-A0A7C1HFC4-F1
#
_entry.id   AF-A0A7C1HFC4-F1
#
_cell.length_a   1.000
_cell.length_b   1.000
_cell.length_c   1.000
_cell.angle_alpha   90.00
_cell.angle_beta   90.00
_cell.angle_gamma   90.00
#
_symmetry.space_group_name_H-M   'P 1'
#
loop_
_entity.id
_entity.type
_entity.pdbx_description
1 polymer ?
#
loop_
_entity_poly.entity_id
_entity_poly.type
_entity_poly.pdbx_seq_one_letter_code
_entity_poly.pdbx_strand_id
1 'polypeptide(L)'
;MPFTVRSRLVLVVVALFLVGPLVVDEARARYEDLTAEQVEALKKAWRVTNARQVGTAWTEPGFPVHDWDTATSGAFAEGLELAKGKVYGWPNPDAEWIWSRGGNTAYFRREFGLPRNLVKDEDGGVEERIVVRITANNSYSFYVNGVLVHSDSSDDEEDWMTYDQFDVTEYLDVGDNVFAVEAVNTHDPENYGLLFDAELVRVGAGGIIAPPPVRRAGC
;
A
#
# COMPACT_ATOMS: atom_id res chain seq x y z
N MET A 1 -34.40 54.65 16.92
CA MET A 1 -34.93 53.67 17.89
C MET A 1 -33.88 52.56 18.04
N PRO A 2 -33.26 52.35 19.21
CA PRO A 2 -32.22 51.34 19.34
C PRO A 2 -32.85 49.97 19.64
N PHE A 3 -32.51 48.98 18.83
CA PHE A 3 -32.82 47.58 19.09
C PHE A 3 -32.08 47.13 20.35
N THR A 4 -32.81 46.60 21.33
CA THR A 4 -32.27 46.13 22.60
C THR A 4 -31.42 44.86 22.42
N VAL A 5 -30.41 44.70 23.27
CA VAL A 5 -29.37 43.65 23.24
C VAL A 5 -29.95 42.22 23.19
N ARG A 6 -31.19 42.00 23.63
CA ARG A 6 -31.88 40.70 23.54
C ARG A 6 -32.22 40.25 22.11
N SER A 7 -32.36 41.17 21.15
CA SER A 7 -32.64 40.82 19.75
C SER A 7 -31.41 40.35 18.96
N ARG A 8 -30.19 40.65 19.43
CA ARG A 8 -28.95 40.17 18.78
C ARG A 8 -28.58 38.74 19.16
N LEU A 9 -28.97 38.29 20.36
CA LEU A 9 -28.68 36.92 20.82
C LEU A 9 -29.54 35.87 20.07
N VAL A 10 -30.80 36.20 19.76
CA VAL A 10 -31.70 35.31 19.01
C VAL A 10 -31.25 35.15 17.55
N LEU A 11 -30.67 36.19 16.95
CA LEU A 11 -30.18 36.15 15.56
C LEU A 11 -28.89 35.33 15.41
N VAL A 12 -28.02 35.30 16.43
CA VAL A 12 -26.79 34.48 16.42
C VAL A 12 -27.11 32.99 16.66
N VAL A 13 -28.09 32.68 17.52
CA VAL A 13 -28.51 31.29 17.76
C VAL A 13 -29.24 30.70 16.55
N VAL A 14 -30.03 31.50 15.82
CA VAL A 14 -30.70 31.03 14.58
C VAL A 14 -29.70 30.89 13.41
N ALA A 15 -28.64 31.70 13.34
CA ALA A 15 -27.58 31.53 12.35
C ALA A 15 -26.74 30.26 12.58
N LEU A 16 -26.47 29.87 13.83
CA LEU A 16 -25.77 28.63 14.18
C LEU A 16 -26.59 27.36 13.84
N PHE A 17 -27.92 27.43 13.94
CA PHE A 17 -28.80 26.29 13.58
C PHE A 17 -29.07 26.15 12.07
N LEU A 18 -28.85 27.21 11.28
CA LEU A 18 -29.01 27.16 9.81
C LEU A 18 -27.70 26.85 9.07
N VAL A 19 -26.54 27.12 9.66
CA VAL A 19 -25.22 26.78 9.11
C VAL A 19 -24.75 25.39 9.58
N GLY A 20 -25.19 24.94 10.76
CA GLY A 20 -24.82 23.65 11.35
C GLY A 20 -25.10 22.41 10.48
N PRO A 21 -26.27 22.24 9.85
CA PRO A 21 -26.54 21.06 9.03
C PRO A 21 -25.70 21.03 7.74
N LEU A 22 -25.43 22.20 7.16
CA LEU A 22 -24.74 22.32 5.87
C LEU A 22 -23.24 22.05 5.98
N VAL A 23 -22.61 22.47 7.08
CA VAL A 23 -21.20 22.18 7.36
C VAL A 23 -21.00 20.72 7.79
N VAL A 24 -21.97 20.14 8.50
CA VAL A 24 -21.93 18.73 8.90
C VAL A 24 -22.13 17.81 7.68
N ASP A 25 -23.00 18.15 6.74
CA ASP A 25 -23.16 17.38 5.50
C ASP A 25 -21.94 17.52 4.56
N GLU A 26 -21.30 18.70 4.49
CA GLU A 26 -20.03 18.88 3.75
C GLU A 26 -18.86 18.12 4.39
N ALA A 27 -18.78 18.07 5.72
CA ALA A 27 -17.81 17.25 6.42
C ALA A 27 -18.11 15.76 6.20
N ARG A 28 -19.36 15.33 6.36
CA ARG A 28 -19.78 13.93 6.16
C ARG A 28 -19.55 13.44 4.73
N ALA A 29 -19.67 14.31 3.74
CA ALA A 29 -19.30 14.02 2.35
C ALA A 29 -17.77 13.96 2.12
N ARG A 30 -16.95 14.65 2.92
CA ARG A 30 -15.47 14.53 2.89
C ARG A 30 -14.97 13.21 3.46
N TYR A 31 -15.76 12.54 4.29
CA TYR A 31 -15.44 11.26 4.91
C TYR A 31 -16.25 10.09 4.34
N GLU A 32 -16.66 10.12 3.07
CA GLU A 32 -17.08 8.87 2.44
C GLU A 32 -15.90 7.89 2.47
N ASP A 33 -16.13 6.75 3.10
CA ASP A 33 -15.17 5.65 3.18
C ASP A 33 -14.74 5.27 1.77
N LEU A 34 -13.46 4.89 1.59
CA LEU A 34 -13.06 4.25 0.35
C LEU A 34 -13.98 3.04 0.13
N THR A 35 -14.59 2.97 -1.05
CA THR A 35 -15.53 1.90 -1.37
C THR A 35 -14.80 0.55 -1.34
N ALA A 36 -15.54 -0.54 -1.12
CA ALA A 36 -14.96 -1.89 -1.19
C ALA A 36 -14.22 -2.13 -2.51
N GLU A 37 -14.75 -1.62 -3.63
CA GLU A 37 -14.09 -1.67 -4.94
C GLU A 37 -12.73 -0.98 -4.97
N GLN A 38 -12.58 0.13 -4.25
CA GLN A 38 -11.31 0.88 -4.18
C GLN A 38 -10.28 0.16 -3.31
N VAL A 39 -10.71 -0.48 -2.22
CA VAL A 39 -9.84 -1.36 -1.43
C VAL A 39 -9.45 -2.59 -2.24
N GLU A 40 -10.38 -3.18 -3.01
CA GLU A 40 -10.08 -4.28 -3.92
C GLU A 40 -9.13 -3.86 -5.06
N ALA A 41 -9.13 -2.59 -5.46
CA ALA A 41 -8.17 -2.09 -6.45
C ALA A 41 -6.71 -2.22 -5.97
N LEU A 42 -6.44 -2.12 -4.67
CA LEU A 42 -5.11 -2.39 -4.10
C LEU A 42 -4.68 -3.85 -4.28
N LYS A 43 -5.65 -4.75 -4.45
CA LYS A 43 -5.44 -6.19 -4.66
C LYS A 43 -5.38 -6.58 -6.14
N LYS A 44 -5.44 -5.61 -7.07
CA LYS A 44 -5.37 -5.88 -8.53
C LYS A 44 -4.15 -6.72 -8.91
N ALA A 45 -4.28 -7.49 -9.97
CA ALA A 45 -3.19 -8.32 -10.48
C ALA A 45 -1.97 -7.46 -10.89
N TRP A 46 -0.78 -7.96 -10.60
CA TRP A 46 0.48 -7.34 -11.00
C TRP A 46 0.72 -7.53 -12.50
N ARG A 47 1.21 -6.49 -13.17
CA ARG A 47 1.91 -6.63 -14.45
C ARG A 47 3.35 -6.99 -14.18
N VAL A 48 3.94 -7.84 -15.01
CA VAL A 48 5.32 -8.29 -14.86
C VAL A 48 6.04 -8.38 -16.18
N THR A 49 7.35 -8.12 -16.17
CA THR A 49 8.24 -8.42 -17.28
C THR A 49 9.63 -8.83 -16.78
N ASN A 50 10.35 -9.64 -17.56
CA ASN A 50 11.79 -9.85 -17.38
C ASN A 50 12.63 -8.98 -18.31
N ALA A 51 12.00 -8.22 -19.20
CA ALA A 51 12.71 -7.27 -20.04
C ALA A 51 13.32 -6.20 -19.13
N ARG A 52 14.65 -6.02 -19.22
CA ARG A 52 15.37 -5.04 -18.43
C ARG A 52 14.75 -3.66 -18.59
N GLN A 53 14.36 -3.06 -17.46
CA GLN A 53 13.94 -1.67 -17.42
C GLN A 53 15.15 -0.79 -17.12
N VAL A 54 15.35 0.27 -17.91
CA VAL A 54 16.46 1.21 -17.73
C VAL A 54 15.94 2.47 -17.07
N GLY A 55 16.59 2.89 -15.98
CA GLY A 55 16.12 4.01 -15.16
C GLY A 55 14.87 3.68 -14.35
N THR A 56 14.16 4.70 -13.89
CA THR A 56 13.01 4.57 -12.97
C THR A 56 11.67 4.93 -13.61
N ALA A 57 11.64 5.36 -14.87
CA ALA A 57 10.41 5.81 -15.54
C ALA A 57 9.29 4.74 -15.54
N TRP A 58 9.66 3.45 -15.51
CA TRP A 58 8.71 2.33 -15.41
C TRP A 58 7.96 2.28 -14.07
N THR A 59 8.46 2.96 -13.05
CA THR A 59 7.87 3.03 -11.70
C THR A 59 6.90 4.21 -11.53
N GLU A 60 6.76 5.05 -12.55
CA GLU A 60 5.90 6.24 -12.53
C GLU A 60 4.49 5.94 -13.08
N PRO A 61 3.44 6.66 -12.66
CA PRO A 61 2.11 6.60 -13.27
C PRO A 61 2.13 6.86 -14.77
N GLY A 62 1.25 6.19 -15.52
CA GLY A 62 1.12 6.37 -16.97
C GLY A 62 2.20 5.70 -17.83
N PHE A 63 3.16 4.99 -17.23
CA PHE A 63 4.12 4.20 -18.00
C PHE A 63 3.43 3.08 -18.81
N PRO A 64 3.72 2.93 -20.12
CA PRO A 64 3.08 1.94 -20.96
C PRO A 64 3.51 0.51 -20.60
N VAL A 65 2.53 -0.34 -20.25
CA VAL A 65 2.74 -1.77 -19.88
C VAL A 65 2.05 -2.76 -20.83
N HIS A 66 1.75 -2.34 -22.05
CA HIS A 66 0.97 -3.15 -23.00
C HIS A 66 1.66 -4.48 -23.39
N ASP A 67 2.99 -4.52 -23.35
CA ASP A 67 3.79 -5.71 -23.62
C ASP A 67 4.17 -6.50 -22.36
N TRP A 68 3.64 -6.11 -21.19
CA TRP A 68 3.91 -6.80 -19.93
C TRP A 68 2.89 -7.91 -19.71
N ASP A 69 3.37 -9.04 -19.20
CA ASP A 69 2.53 -10.15 -18.81
C ASP A 69 1.77 -9.84 -17.51
N THR A 70 0.87 -10.73 -17.12
CA THR A 70 0.30 -10.73 -15.77
C THR A 70 1.13 -11.66 -14.91
N ALA A 71 1.54 -11.20 -13.72
CA ALA A 71 2.25 -12.04 -12.78
C ALA A 71 1.37 -13.22 -12.40
N THR A 72 1.95 -14.42 -12.43
CA THR A 72 1.24 -15.64 -12.08
C THR A 72 1.62 -16.06 -10.67
N SER A 73 0.64 -16.60 -9.93
CA SER A 73 0.94 -17.41 -8.76
C SER A 73 1.80 -18.60 -9.18
N GLY A 74 2.78 -18.97 -8.37
CA GLY A 74 3.72 -20.06 -8.72
C GLY A 74 5.20 -19.69 -8.70
N ALA A 75 5.58 -18.56 -8.10
CA ALA A 75 6.97 -18.38 -7.69
C ALA A 75 7.26 -19.37 -6.54
N PHE A 76 8.37 -20.11 -6.63
CA PHE A 76 8.60 -21.49 -6.14
C PHE A 76 8.05 -22.56 -7.10
N ALA A 77 8.94 -23.17 -7.89
CA ALA A 77 8.58 -24.28 -8.80
C ALA A 77 8.18 -25.57 -8.05
N GLU A 78 8.49 -25.72 -6.76
CA GLU A 78 7.98 -26.81 -5.91
C GLU A 78 7.88 -26.33 -4.44
N GLY A 79 6.73 -25.77 -4.01
CA GLY A 79 6.55 -25.48 -2.56
C GLY A 79 5.56 -24.39 -2.14
N LEU A 80 4.74 -23.86 -3.06
CA LEU A 80 3.86 -22.70 -2.86
C LEU A 80 3.02 -22.70 -1.56
N GLU A 81 2.50 -23.86 -1.14
CA GLU A 81 1.72 -23.99 0.11
C GLU A 81 2.59 -24.00 1.37
N LEU A 82 3.81 -24.50 1.28
CA LEU A 82 4.72 -24.60 2.43
C LEU A 82 5.44 -23.27 2.71
N ALA A 83 5.63 -22.41 1.71
CA ALA A 83 6.38 -21.17 1.86
C ALA A 83 5.57 -20.05 2.54
N LYS A 84 4.27 -19.90 2.24
CA LYS A 84 3.41 -18.91 2.93
C LYS A 84 3.40 -19.11 4.45
N GLY A 85 3.33 -20.37 4.89
CA GLY A 85 3.40 -20.72 6.32
C GLY A 85 4.77 -20.50 6.97
N LYS A 86 5.80 -20.16 6.19
CA LYS A 86 7.17 -19.90 6.69
C LYS A 86 7.48 -18.43 6.88
N VAL A 87 6.76 -17.51 6.22
CA VAL A 87 6.95 -16.07 6.48
C VAL A 87 6.37 -15.73 7.86
N TYR A 88 7.27 -15.45 8.80
CA TYR A 88 6.93 -15.34 10.20
C TYR A 88 6.03 -14.13 10.46
N GLY A 89 4.81 -14.41 10.93
CA GLY A 89 3.85 -13.37 11.33
C GLY A 89 3.21 -12.61 10.18
N TRP A 90 3.30 -13.12 8.95
CA TRP A 90 2.62 -12.52 7.80
C TRP A 90 1.11 -12.42 8.04
N PRO A 91 0.51 -11.22 7.98
CA PRO A 91 -0.86 -11.02 8.45
C PRO A 91 -1.93 -11.37 7.41
N ASN A 92 -1.61 -11.37 6.12
CA ASN A 92 -2.58 -11.60 5.04
C ASN A 92 -2.45 -13.03 4.46
N PRO A 93 -3.27 -14.00 4.88
CA PRO A 93 -3.18 -15.39 4.40
C PRO A 93 -3.49 -15.54 2.90
N ASP A 94 -4.20 -14.57 2.32
CA ASP A 94 -4.62 -14.60 0.92
C ASP A 94 -3.55 -14.05 -0.02
N ALA A 95 -2.49 -13.40 0.49
CA ALA A 95 -1.39 -12.92 -0.34
C ALA A 95 -0.68 -14.10 -1.03
N GLU A 96 -0.33 -13.93 -2.31
CA GLU A 96 0.27 -14.98 -3.13
C GLU A 96 1.72 -14.65 -3.48
N TRP A 97 2.58 -15.68 -3.46
CA TRP A 97 3.91 -15.59 -4.04
C TRP A 97 3.79 -15.53 -5.56
N ILE A 98 4.28 -14.43 -6.13
CA ILE A 98 4.20 -14.14 -7.56
C ILE A 98 5.59 -14.05 -8.18
N TRP A 99 5.69 -14.45 -9.44
CA TRP A 99 6.86 -14.19 -10.27
C TRP A 99 6.48 -14.05 -11.74
N SER A 100 7.47 -13.66 -12.54
CA SER A 100 7.40 -13.86 -13.98
C SER A 100 7.55 -15.35 -14.34
N ARG A 101 7.21 -15.75 -15.57
CA ARG A 101 7.34 -17.14 -16.04
C ARG A 101 8.79 -17.61 -16.28
N GLY A 102 9.78 -16.81 -15.90
CA GLY A 102 11.20 -17.13 -16.00
C GLY A 102 12.08 -15.94 -15.63
N GLY A 103 13.38 -16.06 -15.89
CA GLY A 103 14.37 -14.99 -15.68
C GLY A 103 14.74 -14.74 -14.22
N ASN A 104 15.97 -14.24 -14.02
CA ASN A 104 16.50 -13.95 -12.68
C ASN A 104 16.05 -12.59 -12.15
N THR A 105 15.66 -11.67 -13.02
CA THR A 105 15.16 -10.35 -12.63
C THR A 105 13.76 -10.18 -13.17
N ALA A 106 12.82 -9.79 -12.31
CA ALA A 106 11.45 -9.51 -12.68
C ALA A 106 11.07 -8.10 -12.21
N TYR A 107 10.46 -7.35 -13.12
CA TYR A 107 9.93 -6.01 -12.87
C TYR A 107 8.42 -6.12 -12.72
N PHE A 108 7.91 -5.86 -11.52
CA PHE A 108 6.49 -5.90 -11.19
C PHE A 108 5.96 -4.48 -11.11
N ARG A 109 4.77 -4.26 -11.67
CA ARG A 109 4.04 -3.00 -11.58
C ARG A 109 2.56 -3.19 -11.33
N ARG A 110 2.00 -2.43 -10.39
CA ARG A 110 0.57 -2.42 -10.06
C ARG A 110 0.10 -0.96 -10.02
N GLU A 111 -0.83 -0.63 -10.92
CA GLU A 111 -1.53 0.66 -10.90
C GLU A 111 -2.81 0.57 -10.09
N PHE A 112 -3.09 1.62 -9.32
CA PHE A 112 -4.35 1.81 -8.61
C PHE A 112 -4.69 3.29 -8.52
N GLY A 113 -5.98 3.61 -8.37
CA GLY A 113 -6.46 4.98 -8.29
C GLY A 113 -6.91 5.32 -6.88
N LEU A 114 -6.46 6.46 -6.34
CA LEU A 114 -7.02 7.05 -5.13
C LEU A 114 -8.01 8.15 -5.51
N PRO A 115 -9.30 8.03 -5.15
CA PRO A 115 -10.32 9.01 -5.54
C PRO A 115 -10.23 10.32 -4.75
N ARG A 116 -9.59 10.30 -3.58
CA ARG A 116 -9.44 11.42 -2.66
C ARG A 116 -8.16 11.27 -1.84
N ASN A 117 -7.77 12.35 -1.16
CA ASN A 117 -6.73 12.28 -0.15
C ASN A 117 -7.13 11.30 0.97
N LEU A 118 -6.15 10.60 1.53
CA LEU A 118 -6.35 9.85 2.76
C LEU A 118 -6.71 10.80 3.90
N VAL A 119 -7.62 10.36 4.77
CA VAL A 119 -8.05 11.17 5.92
C VAL A 119 -6.87 11.38 6.87
N LYS A 120 -6.59 12.64 7.18
CA LYS A 120 -5.73 13.04 8.29
C LYS A 120 -6.51 14.03 9.14
N ASP A 121 -7.27 13.51 10.09
CA ASP A 121 -8.08 14.33 10.98
C ASP A 121 -7.34 14.59 12.29
N GLU A 122 -6.69 15.77 12.37
CA GLU A 122 -5.97 16.20 13.57
C GLU A 122 -6.93 16.48 14.75
N ASP A 123 -8.21 16.75 14.49
CA ASP A 123 -9.22 17.12 15.50
C ASP A 123 -10.20 15.99 15.82
N GLY A 124 -10.54 15.15 14.84
CA GLY A 124 -11.54 14.07 14.89
C GLY A 124 -10.97 12.67 15.14
N GLY A 125 -9.65 12.54 15.27
CA GLY A 125 -9.05 11.40 15.94
C GLY A 125 -8.85 10.15 15.09
N VAL A 126 -8.95 10.23 13.76
CA VAL A 126 -8.72 9.10 12.85
C VAL A 126 -7.80 9.52 11.71
N GLU A 127 -6.83 8.67 11.40
CA GLU A 127 -5.95 8.78 10.24
C GLU A 127 -6.04 7.51 9.39
N GLU A 128 -6.14 7.69 8.08
CA GLU A 128 -6.03 6.63 7.09
C GLU A 128 -4.59 6.56 6.57
N ARG A 129 -4.03 5.35 6.54
CA ARG A 129 -2.68 5.08 6.06
C ARG A 129 -2.67 3.90 5.12
N ILE A 130 -1.82 3.94 4.10
CA ILE A 130 -1.54 2.75 3.29
C ILE A 130 -0.28 2.09 3.82
N VAL A 131 -0.42 0.87 4.29
CA VAL A 131 0.68 0.05 4.79
C VAL A 131 1.02 -0.99 3.75
N VAL A 132 2.29 -1.04 3.36
CA VAL A 132 2.83 -2.07 2.47
C VAL A 132 3.63 -3.05 3.28
N ARG A 133 3.48 -4.34 2.95
CA ARG A 133 4.28 -5.44 3.46
C ARG A 133 4.87 -6.18 2.27
N ILE A 134 6.17 -6.43 2.33
CA ILE A 134 6.89 -7.01 1.20
C ILE A 134 8.01 -7.91 1.71
N THR A 135 8.23 -8.99 0.98
CA THR A 135 9.43 -9.81 1.09
C THR A 135 9.70 -10.45 -0.26
N ALA A 136 10.96 -10.75 -0.54
CA ALA A 136 11.34 -11.44 -1.76
C ALA A 136 12.38 -12.51 -1.46
N ASN A 137 12.34 -13.59 -2.22
CA ASN A 137 13.45 -14.51 -2.34
C ASN A 137 14.08 -14.28 -3.73
N ASN A 138 15.19 -13.54 -3.86
CA ASN A 138 16.16 -13.18 -2.81
C ASN A 138 16.20 -11.70 -2.42
N SER A 139 15.94 -10.80 -3.37
CA SER A 139 16.19 -9.37 -3.15
C SER A 139 15.15 -8.55 -3.89
N TYR A 140 14.90 -7.32 -3.41
CA TYR A 140 13.97 -6.42 -4.07
C TYR A 140 14.35 -4.94 -3.91
N SER A 141 13.89 -4.13 -4.85
CA SER A 141 13.81 -2.66 -4.73
C SER A 141 12.38 -2.24 -4.95
N PHE A 142 11.78 -1.59 -3.95
CA PHE A 142 10.39 -1.17 -3.93
C PHE A 142 10.25 0.33 -4.13
N TYR A 143 9.37 0.70 -5.06
CA TYR A 143 9.11 2.06 -5.49
C TYR A 143 7.62 2.39 -5.37
N VAL A 144 7.35 3.66 -5.05
CA VAL A 144 6.02 4.26 -5.11
C VAL A 144 6.12 5.53 -5.92
N ASN A 145 5.35 5.62 -7.01
CA ASN A 145 5.29 6.82 -7.88
C ASN A 145 6.67 7.40 -8.28
N GLY A 146 7.61 6.56 -8.71
CA GLY A 146 8.96 7.03 -9.08
C GLY A 146 9.98 7.09 -7.93
N VAL A 147 9.53 7.03 -6.68
CA VAL A 147 10.38 7.17 -5.48
C VAL A 147 10.77 5.80 -4.95
N LEU A 148 12.07 5.54 -4.80
CA LEU A 148 12.57 4.36 -4.10
C LEU A 148 12.24 4.49 -2.59
N VAL A 149 11.36 3.62 -2.11
CA VAL A 149 10.95 3.58 -0.70
C VAL A 149 11.89 2.69 0.10
N HIS A 150 12.24 1.53 -0.46
CA HIS A 150 13.14 0.59 0.22
C HIS A 150 13.86 -0.31 -0.78
N SER A 151 15.01 -0.85 -0.37
CA SER A 151 15.70 -1.92 -1.08
C SER A 151 16.25 -2.89 -0.06
N ASP A 152 15.98 -4.17 -0.28
CA ASP A 152 16.54 -5.25 0.49
C ASP A 152 17.37 -6.15 -0.41
N SER A 153 18.59 -6.42 0.05
CA SER A 153 19.57 -7.26 -0.62
C SER A 153 20.36 -7.99 0.45
N SER A 154 19.86 -9.15 0.87
CA SER A 154 20.62 -10.03 1.75
C SER A 154 21.13 -11.25 1.00
N ASP A 155 22.32 -11.68 1.43
CA ASP A 155 22.90 -12.96 1.03
C ASP A 155 22.47 -14.09 1.99
N ASP A 156 21.56 -13.81 2.92
CA ASP A 156 21.04 -14.78 3.89
C ASP A 156 19.88 -15.57 3.25
N GLU A 157 20.08 -16.88 3.13
CA GLU A 157 19.12 -17.82 2.51
C GLU A 157 17.77 -17.89 3.26
N GLU A 158 17.66 -17.35 4.48
CA GLU A 158 16.44 -17.36 5.28
C GLU A 158 15.77 -15.99 5.46
N ASP A 159 16.33 -14.90 4.94
CA ASP A 159 15.82 -13.54 5.19
C ASP A 159 14.40 -13.31 4.65
N TRP A 160 14.09 -13.97 3.53
CA TRP A 160 12.75 -14.00 2.93
C TRP A 160 11.68 -14.58 3.87
N MET A 161 12.07 -15.27 4.95
CA MET A 161 11.13 -15.78 5.99
C MET A 161 10.66 -14.67 6.93
N THR A 162 11.17 -13.45 6.81
CA THR A 162 10.62 -12.25 7.41
C THR A 162 10.12 -11.29 6.34
N TYR A 163 9.39 -10.25 6.75
CA TYR A 163 8.88 -9.23 5.85
C TYR A 163 9.14 -7.84 6.38
N ASP A 164 9.37 -6.93 5.45
CA ASP A 164 9.44 -5.51 5.75
C ASP A 164 8.06 -4.89 5.71
N GLN A 165 7.88 -3.81 6.47
CA GLN A 165 6.62 -3.08 6.54
C GLN A 165 6.86 -1.58 6.51
N PHE A 166 6.13 -0.90 5.63
CA PHE A 166 6.27 0.54 5.39
C PHE A 166 4.92 1.23 5.40
N ASP A 167 4.85 2.41 6.02
CA ASP A 167 3.78 3.37 5.77
C ASP A 167 4.17 4.16 4.52
N VAL A 168 3.40 4.00 3.44
CA VAL A 168 3.70 4.64 2.16
C VAL A 168 2.83 5.86 1.87
N THR A 169 2.05 6.30 2.87
CA THR A 169 1.03 7.35 2.71
C THR A 169 1.58 8.63 2.11
N GLU A 170 2.80 9.03 2.48
CA GLU A 170 3.42 10.27 2.01
C GLU A 170 3.86 10.26 0.54
N TYR A 171 3.91 9.08 -0.09
CA TYR A 171 4.31 8.92 -1.50
C TYR A 171 3.11 8.86 -2.45
N LEU A 172 1.89 8.93 -1.92
CA LEU A 172 0.66 8.73 -2.68
C LEU A 172 0.00 10.04 -3.06
N ASP A 173 -0.53 10.08 -4.28
CA ASP A 173 -1.26 11.21 -4.84
C ASP A 173 -2.75 10.90 -4.99
N VAL A 174 -3.59 11.94 -5.08
CA VAL A 174 -4.95 11.76 -5.60
C VAL A 174 -4.89 11.46 -7.10
N GLY A 175 -5.58 10.40 -7.52
CA GLY A 175 -5.55 9.90 -8.89
C GLY A 175 -4.70 8.64 -9.01
N ASP A 176 -4.00 8.50 -10.13
CA ASP A 176 -3.25 7.28 -10.45
C ASP A 176 -1.97 7.17 -9.64
N ASN A 177 -1.78 6.02 -9.01
CA ASN A 177 -0.62 5.65 -8.23
C ASN A 177 -0.05 4.33 -8.71
N VAL A 178 1.22 4.11 -8.44
CA VAL A 178 1.97 2.93 -8.83
C VAL A 178 2.73 2.36 -7.65
N PHE A 179 2.53 1.07 -7.41
CA PHE A 179 3.52 0.24 -6.75
C PHE A 179 4.37 -0.46 -7.79
N ALA A 180 5.68 -0.40 -7.62
CA ALA A 180 6.63 -1.02 -8.53
C ALA A 180 7.74 -1.73 -7.75
N VAL A 181 8.13 -2.91 -8.21
CA VAL A 181 9.16 -3.73 -7.56
C VAL A 181 10.09 -4.29 -8.61
N GLU A 182 11.39 -4.05 -8.46
CA GLU A 182 12.41 -4.83 -9.14
C GLU A 182 12.83 -5.94 -8.19
N ALA A 183 12.48 -7.19 -8.48
CA ALA A 183 12.89 -8.33 -7.68
C ALA A 183 13.97 -9.14 -8.42
N VAL A 184 14.96 -9.61 -7.67
CA VAL A 184 16.11 -10.32 -8.20
C VAL A 184 16.26 -11.65 -7.45
N ASN A 185 16.31 -12.72 -8.23
CA ASN A 185 16.76 -14.03 -7.82
C ASN A 185 18.27 -14.11 -8.05
N THR A 186 19.02 -14.07 -6.96
CA THR A 186 20.50 -14.02 -6.97
C THR A 186 21.16 -15.38 -6.75
N HIS A 187 20.44 -16.38 -6.23
CA HIS A 187 21.07 -17.60 -5.73
C HIS A 187 20.40 -18.91 -6.18
N ASP A 188 19.07 -18.96 -6.38
CA ASP A 188 18.35 -20.24 -6.43
C ASP A 188 17.48 -20.40 -7.70
N PRO A 189 17.79 -21.33 -8.61
CA PRO A 189 17.00 -21.53 -9.83
C PRO A 189 15.60 -22.11 -9.59
N GLU A 190 15.28 -22.57 -8.39
CA GLU A 190 14.05 -23.30 -8.03
C GLU A 190 13.20 -22.55 -6.99
N ASN A 191 13.83 -21.76 -6.12
CA ASN A 191 13.20 -21.07 -4.99
C ASN A 191 13.35 -19.55 -5.08
N TYR A 192 12.40 -18.90 -5.74
CA TYR A 192 12.35 -17.45 -5.83
C TYR A 192 10.91 -16.97 -5.81
N GLY A 193 10.71 -15.71 -5.46
CA GLY A 193 9.40 -15.09 -5.54
C GLY A 193 9.34 -13.73 -4.87
N LEU A 194 8.24 -13.05 -5.13
CA LEU A 194 7.85 -11.82 -4.46
C LEU A 194 6.53 -12.08 -3.72
N LEU A 195 6.49 -11.75 -2.44
CA LEU A 195 5.26 -11.72 -1.65
C LEU A 195 5.00 -10.26 -1.27
N PHE A 196 3.79 -9.79 -1.59
CA PHE A 196 3.42 -8.39 -1.41
C PHE A 196 1.98 -8.28 -0.92
N ASP A 197 1.78 -7.39 0.04
CA ASP A 197 0.48 -6.99 0.54
C ASP A 197 0.43 -5.47 0.72
N ALA A 198 -0.73 -4.89 0.45
CA ALA A 198 -1.00 -3.48 0.69
C ALA A 198 -2.39 -3.32 1.29
N GLU A 199 -2.46 -2.59 2.40
CA GLU A 199 -3.67 -2.47 3.19
C GLU A 199 -3.94 -1.01 3.54
N LEU A 200 -5.20 -0.59 3.43
CA LEU A 200 -5.69 0.63 4.05
C LEU A 200 -5.95 0.38 5.54
N VAL A 201 -5.14 1.00 6.38
CA VAL A 201 -5.27 0.93 7.84
C VAL A 201 -5.86 2.23 8.36
N ARG A 202 -6.84 2.11 9.27
CA ARG A 202 -7.36 3.23 10.05
C ARG A 202 -6.75 3.19 11.44
N VAL A 203 -6.00 4.23 11.79
CA VAL A 203 -5.43 4.39 13.12
C VAL A 203 -6.12 5.54 13.84
N GLY A 204 -6.21 5.46 15.17
CA GLY A 204 -6.59 6.62 15.97
C GLY A 204 -5.53 7.72 15.86
N ALA A 205 -5.86 8.96 16.23
CA ALA A 205 -4.86 10.05 16.29
C ALA A 205 -3.69 9.64 17.20
N GLY A 206 -2.47 9.70 16.66
CA GLY A 206 -1.26 9.23 17.34
C GLY A 206 -1.14 7.71 17.45
N GLY A 207 -2.02 6.95 16.80
CA GLY A 207 -1.94 5.51 16.70
C GLY A 207 -0.69 5.06 15.94
N ILE A 208 -0.09 3.97 16.42
CA ILE A 208 1.10 3.38 15.82
C ILE A 208 0.70 2.15 14.99
N ILE A 209 1.30 2.01 13.82
CA ILE A 209 1.27 0.75 13.08
C ILE A 209 2.27 -0.17 13.78
N ALA A 210 1.82 -1.33 14.25
CA ALA A 210 2.69 -2.28 14.94
C ALA A 210 3.83 -2.72 14.01
N PRO A 211 5.10 -2.73 14.46
CA PRO A 211 6.20 -3.23 13.64
C PRO A 211 6.01 -4.72 13.36
N PRO A 212 6.63 -5.25 12.28
CA PRO A 212 6.62 -6.66 12.00
C PRO A 212 7.23 -7.43 13.19
N PRO A 213 6.74 -8.65 13.48
CA PRO A 213 7.26 -9.43 14.58
C PRO A 213 8.70 -9.86 14.28
N VAL A 214 9.61 -9.57 15.21
CA VAL A 214 11.02 -9.94 15.08
C VAL A 214 11.14 -11.46 15.27
N ARG A 215 11.79 -12.15 14.33
CA ARG A 215 12.18 -13.55 14.50
C ARG A 215 13.11 -13.63 15.71
N ARG A 216 12.62 -14.20 16.82
CA ARG A 216 13.48 -14.47 17.97
C ARG A 216 14.49 -15.53 17.52
N ALA A 217 15.75 -15.13 17.37
CA ALA A 217 16.84 -16.09 17.19
C ALA A 217 16.71 -17.15 18.29
N GLY A 218 16.59 -18.42 17.90
CA GLY A 218 16.50 -19.52 18.84
C GLY A 218 17.73 -19.52 19.74
N CYS A 219 17.51 -19.53 21.05
CA CYS A 219 18.52 -19.91 22.02
C CYS A 219 18.88 -21.40 21.88
#